data_AF-A0A420FVA8-F1
#
_entry.id   AF-A0A420FVA8-F1
#
_cell.length_a   1.000
_cell.length_b   1.000
_cell.length_c   1.000
_cell.angle_alpha   90.00
_cell.angle_beta   90.00
_cell.angle_gamma   90.00
#
_symmetry.space_group_name_H-M   'P 1'
#
loop_
_entity.id
_entity.type
_entity.pdbx_description
1 polymer ?
#
loop_
_entity_poly.entity_id
_entity_poly.type
_entity_poly.pdbx_seq_one_letter_code
_entity_poly.pdbx_strand_id
1 'polypeptide(L)'
;MDRTIAQIRKFNRFYTSQIGLLNQQFLESPYSLTEVRVLYELGLHHPTTAQILCEKLFLDKGYMSRMLNVFIKNNIIAKSKSESDGRSSLINLTEKGQQLLADLQYKSDEQISGLIQKLKPEEENMLVHSMGNIERLLSADYNDKGLAKAVTFREGLKPGDIGYIIHLHGNLYAKESGYSLRFEGYVAKTFYDFIEHYNPTYDKIWIAEYNQKIVGCVAIIQHNKNEGQLRWFLTHPMFRGAGIGSHLFKTALNYCKERKYKSVFLMTTNMQSIAVNMYKKAGFALTSSVESNLWGIQLYEERYDLTFSY
;
A
#
# COMPACT_ATOMS: atom_id res chain seq x y z
N MET A 1 8.80 19.55 12.63
CA MET A 1 8.84 19.67 11.16
C MET A 1 10.27 19.73 10.64
N ASP A 2 11.14 20.52 11.29
CA ASP A 2 12.54 20.74 10.86
C ASP A 2 13.41 19.48 10.81
N ARG A 3 13.26 18.56 11.78
CA ARG A 3 13.99 17.28 11.77
C ARG A 3 13.64 16.42 10.55
N THR A 4 12.37 16.37 10.16
CA THR A 4 11.91 15.58 9.01
C THR A 4 12.48 16.13 7.71
N ILE A 5 12.38 17.45 7.51
CA ILE A 5 12.93 18.14 6.33
C ILE A 5 14.45 17.93 6.23
N ALA A 6 15.17 18.02 7.35
CA ALA A 6 16.61 17.80 7.38
C ALA A 6 16.99 16.36 6.97
N GLN A 7 16.23 15.35 7.43
CA GLN A 7 16.46 13.95 7.05
C GLN A 7 16.19 13.71 5.55
N ILE A 8 15.10 14.25 5.01
CA ILE A 8 14.79 14.14 3.57
C ILE A 8 15.89 14.81 2.74
N ARG A 9 16.33 16.02 3.11
CA ARG A 9 17.44 16.70 2.43
C ARG A 9 18.75 15.92 2.49
N LYS A 10 19.03 15.26 3.62
CA LYS A 10 20.19 14.37 3.78
C LYS A 10 20.09 13.17 2.83
N PHE A 11 18.93 12.51 2.79
CA PHE A 11 18.66 11.40 1.87
C PHE A 11 18.84 11.82 0.42
N ASN A 12 18.26 12.95 -0.01
CA ASN A 12 18.36 13.43 -1.39
C ASN A 12 19.82 13.64 -1.80
N ARG A 13 20.64 14.32 -0.97
CA ARG A 13 22.07 14.52 -1.27
C ARG A 13 22.82 13.20 -1.38
N PHE A 14 22.55 12.26 -0.48
CA PHE A 14 23.12 10.92 -0.54
C PHE A 14 22.70 10.22 -1.84
N TYR A 15 21.41 10.16 -2.14
CA TYR A 15 20.89 9.40 -3.28
C TYR A 15 21.34 10.00 -4.62
N THR A 16 21.37 11.33 -4.76
CA THR A 16 21.92 12.02 -5.94
C THR A 16 23.37 11.60 -6.23
N SER A 17 24.18 11.39 -5.19
CA SER A 17 25.55 10.87 -5.38
C SER A 17 25.57 9.41 -5.80
N GLN A 18 24.67 8.57 -5.25
CA GLN A 18 24.62 7.14 -5.53
C GLN A 18 24.23 6.84 -6.98
N ILE A 19 23.26 7.57 -7.54
CA ILE A 19 22.81 7.36 -8.93
C ILE A 19 23.64 8.12 -9.96
N GLY A 20 24.79 8.69 -9.56
CA GLY A 20 25.72 9.35 -10.48
C GLY A 20 25.18 10.61 -11.16
N LEU A 21 24.16 11.26 -10.57
CA LEU A 21 23.51 12.47 -11.10
C LEU A 21 24.47 13.67 -11.25
N LEU A 22 25.56 13.67 -10.49
CA LEU A 22 26.58 14.74 -10.49
C LEU A 22 27.72 14.47 -11.49
N ASN A 23 27.73 13.31 -12.15
CA ASN A 23 28.77 12.99 -13.12
C ASN A 23 28.54 13.78 -14.41
N GLN A 24 29.61 14.31 -15.01
CA GLN A 24 29.54 15.06 -16.27
C GLN A 24 28.98 14.23 -17.44
N GLN A 25 29.14 12.90 -17.36
CA GLN A 25 28.64 11.92 -18.31
C GLN A 25 27.79 10.90 -17.56
N PHE A 26 26.53 10.72 -17.97
CA PHE A 26 25.63 9.75 -17.34
C PHE A 26 25.88 8.37 -17.94
N LEU A 27 26.07 7.34 -17.09
CA LEU A 27 26.38 5.97 -17.48
C LEU A 27 27.60 5.85 -18.43
N GLU A 28 28.63 6.67 -18.21
CA GLU A 28 29.84 6.71 -19.05
C GLU A 28 29.51 6.88 -20.55
N SER A 29 28.40 7.57 -20.83
CA SER A 29 27.92 7.85 -22.18
C SER A 29 28.14 9.32 -22.54
N PRO A 30 28.18 9.67 -23.83
CA PRO A 30 28.26 11.08 -24.25
C PRO A 30 26.96 11.85 -24.01
N TYR A 31 25.94 11.23 -23.40
CA TYR A 31 24.62 11.80 -23.18
C TYR A 31 24.45 12.24 -21.72
N SER A 32 23.76 13.37 -21.54
CA SER A 32 23.27 13.83 -20.25
C SER A 32 22.14 12.96 -19.73
N LEU A 33 21.87 13.01 -18.42
CA LEU A 33 20.74 12.30 -17.82
C LEU A 33 19.41 12.64 -18.52
N THR A 34 19.19 13.91 -18.87
CA THR A 34 17.95 14.33 -19.51
C THR A 34 17.80 13.75 -20.90
N GLU A 35 18.89 13.70 -21.69
CA GLU A 35 18.91 13.06 -23.01
C GLU A 35 18.61 11.56 -22.90
N VAL A 36 19.28 10.88 -21.97
CA VAL A 36 19.05 9.46 -21.70
C VAL A 36 17.59 9.22 -21.28
N ARG A 37 17.03 10.06 -20.40
CA ARG A 37 15.63 9.95 -19.98
C ARG A 37 14.65 10.11 -21.15
N VAL A 38 14.91 11.02 -22.08
CA VAL A 38 14.09 11.15 -23.30
C VAL A 38 14.14 9.88 -24.15
N LEU A 39 15.32 9.28 -24.32
CA LEU A 39 15.46 8.00 -25.05
C LEU A 39 14.70 6.85 -24.37
N TYR A 40 14.76 6.76 -23.04
CA TYR A 40 13.98 5.79 -22.27
C TYR A 40 12.47 5.96 -22.49
N GLU A 41 11.95 7.19 -22.39
CA GLU A 41 10.52 7.45 -22.60
C GLU A 41 10.08 7.14 -24.04
N LEU A 42 10.95 7.43 -25.02
CA LEU A 42 10.72 7.05 -26.42
C LEU A 42 10.66 5.53 -26.61
N GLY A 43 11.53 4.77 -25.95
CA GLY A 43 11.55 3.30 -26.05
C GLY A 43 10.39 2.60 -25.35
N LEU A 44 9.83 3.20 -24.29
CA LEU A 44 8.69 2.65 -23.55
C LEU A 44 7.35 2.93 -24.24
N HIS A 45 7.23 4.03 -25.00
CA HIS A 45 5.98 4.50 -25.57
C HIS A 45 6.11 4.78 -27.07
N HIS A 46 5.75 3.79 -27.89
CA HIS A 46 5.74 3.90 -29.34
C HIS A 46 4.32 3.96 -29.92
N PRO A 47 4.01 4.91 -30.83
CA PRO A 47 4.69 6.18 -31.14
C PRO A 47 4.24 7.35 -30.22
N THR A 48 5.11 8.32 -29.94
CA THR A 48 4.81 9.50 -29.08
C THR A 48 5.11 10.85 -29.75
N THR A 49 4.74 11.96 -29.10
CA THR A 49 4.98 13.32 -29.60
C THR A 49 5.89 14.13 -28.67
N ALA A 50 6.48 15.21 -29.19
CA ALA A 50 7.28 16.13 -28.38
C ALA A 50 6.49 16.76 -27.22
N GLN A 51 5.17 16.97 -27.41
CA GLN A 51 4.31 17.52 -26.37
C GLN A 51 4.18 16.56 -25.18
N ILE A 52 3.90 15.28 -25.46
CA ILE A 52 3.77 14.24 -24.43
C ILE A 52 5.09 14.10 -23.65
N LEU A 53 6.23 14.15 -24.35
CA LEU A 53 7.54 14.11 -23.70
C LEU A 53 7.79 15.32 -22.78
N CYS A 54 7.40 16.53 -23.20
CA CYS A 54 7.53 17.73 -22.36
C CYS A 54 6.67 17.63 -21.10
N GLU A 55 5.42 17.18 -21.23
CA GLU A 55 4.48 17.02 -20.13
C GLU A 55 4.96 15.96 -19.13
N LYS A 56 5.44 14.81 -19.61
CA LYS A 56 5.87 13.70 -18.75
C LYS A 56 7.19 13.98 -18.02
N LEU A 57 8.13 14.68 -18.67
CA LEU A 57 9.45 14.95 -18.12
C LEU A 57 9.58 16.35 -17.50
N PHE A 58 8.51 17.15 -17.52
CA PHE A 58 8.48 18.53 -17.04
C PHE A 58 9.60 19.39 -17.67
N LEU A 59 9.82 19.23 -18.97
CA LEU A 59 10.87 19.95 -19.73
C LEU A 59 10.28 21.07 -20.59
N ASP A 60 11.05 22.14 -20.80
CA ASP A 60 10.63 23.23 -21.66
C ASP A 60 10.68 22.85 -23.15
N LYS A 61 9.71 23.39 -23.92
CA LYS A 61 9.55 23.07 -25.34
C LYS A 61 10.77 23.44 -26.18
N GLY A 62 11.47 24.52 -25.83
CA GLY A 62 12.64 25.01 -26.57
C GLY A 62 13.85 24.11 -26.40
N TYR A 63 14.11 23.64 -25.18
CA TYR A 63 15.14 22.67 -24.86
C TYR A 63 14.83 21.30 -25.47
N MET A 64 13.60 20.79 -25.33
CA MET A 64 13.17 19.53 -25.95
C MET A 64 13.36 19.57 -27.48
N SER A 65 12.93 20.65 -28.14
CA SER A 65 13.08 20.79 -29.60
C SER A 65 14.55 20.75 -30.04
N ARG A 66 15.43 21.49 -29.34
CA ARG A 66 16.87 21.49 -29.61
C ARG A 66 17.47 20.09 -29.45
N MET A 67 17.13 19.38 -28.38
CA MET A 67 17.58 18.01 -28.13
C MET A 67 17.12 17.03 -29.22
N LEU A 68 15.84 17.04 -29.56
CA LEU A 68 15.29 16.17 -30.60
C LEU A 68 15.95 16.42 -31.97
N ASN A 69 16.27 17.68 -32.30
CA ASN A 69 16.98 17.99 -33.54
C ASN A 69 18.41 17.42 -33.55
N VAL A 70 19.10 17.41 -32.41
CA VAL A 70 20.40 16.75 -32.28
C VAL A 70 20.27 15.24 -32.48
N PHE A 71 19.26 14.60 -31.90
CA PHE A 71 18.99 13.17 -32.10
C PHE A 71 18.65 12.84 -33.57
N ILE A 72 17.87 13.67 -34.26
CA ILE A 72 17.59 13.49 -35.69
C ILE A 72 18.88 13.58 -36.51
N LYS A 73 19.69 14.63 -36.26
CA LYS A 73 20.97 14.83 -36.96
C LYS A 73 21.91 13.63 -36.79
N ASN A 74 21.89 13.00 -35.63
CA ASN A 74 22.72 11.84 -35.30
C ASN A 74 22.09 10.49 -35.70
N ASN A 75 20.94 10.51 -36.39
CA ASN A 75 20.16 9.35 -36.82
C ASN A 75 19.73 8.44 -35.65
N ILE A 76 19.46 9.02 -34.48
CA ILE A 76 18.98 8.31 -33.28
C ILE A 76 17.45 8.21 -33.27
N ILE A 77 16.77 9.25 -33.75
CA ILE A 77 15.30 9.29 -33.87
C ILE A 77 14.89 9.69 -35.28
N ALA A 78 13.69 9.29 -35.68
CA ALA A 78 13.02 9.73 -36.89
C ALA A 78 11.67 10.35 -36.56
N LYS A 79 11.24 11.31 -37.39
CA LYS A 79 9.91 11.92 -37.34
C LYS A 79 9.06 11.40 -38.49
N SER A 80 7.84 10.99 -38.20
CA SER A 80 6.79 10.72 -39.20
C SER A 80 5.60 11.65 -38.99
N LYS A 81 4.79 11.85 -40.03
CA LYS A 81 3.53 12.60 -39.89
C LYS A 81 2.57 11.82 -39.01
N SER A 82 1.91 12.49 -38.08
CA SER A 82 0.78 11.91 -37.36
C SER A 82 -0.45 11.87 -38.27
N GLU A 83 -1.15 10.74 -38.29
CA GLU A 83 -2.40 10.58 -39.03
C GLU A 83 -3.59 11.28 -38.33
N SER A 84 -3.50 11.52 -37.02
CA SER A 84 -4.57 12.11 -36.20
C SER A 84 -4.50 13.64 -36.08
N ASP A 85 -3.30 14.22 -36.20
CA ASP A 85 -3.09 15.67 -36.21
C ASP A 85 -1.88 16.02 -37.10
N GLY A 86 -2.13 16.57 -38.29
CA GLY A 86 -1.10 16.94 -39.25
C GLY A 86 -0.11 18.02 -38.77
N ARG A 87 -0.37 18.68 -37.64
CA ARG A 87 0.56 19.61 -36.98
C ARG A 87 1.51 18.91 -36.00
N SER A 88 1.23 17.67 -35.65
CA SER A 88 2.04 16.85 -34.75
C SER A 88 2.91 15.85 -35.53
N SER A 89 4.18 15.75 -35.17
CA SER A 89 5.07 14.71 -35.70
C SER A 89 5.23 13.61 -34.66
N LEU A 90 5.00 12.37 -35.08
CA LEU A 90 5.31 11.20 -34.28
C LEU A 90 6.81 10.98 -34.28
N ILE A 91 7.35 10.64 -33.11
CA ILE A 91 8.78 10.44 -32.89
C ILE A 91 9.00 8.97 -32.55
N ASN A 92 9.93 8.33 -33.27
CA ASN A 92 10.33 6.96 -33.03
C ASN A 92 11.85 6.84 -33.00
N LEU A 93 12.35 5.86 -32.25
CA LEU A 93 13.75 5.45 -32.33
C LEU A 93 14.01 4.80 -33.70
N THR A 94 15.16 5.11 -34.30
CA THR A 94 15.70 4.34 -35.42
C THR A 94 16.32 3.04 -34.91
N GLU A 95 16.75 2.14 -35.79
CA GLU A 95 17.54 0.97 -35.38
C GLU A 95 18.78 1.36 -34.57
N LYS A 96 19.48 2.42 -35.01
CA LYS A 96 20.63 2.97 -34.27
C LYS A 96 20.22 3.51 -32.90
N GLY A 97 19.06 4.17 -32.80
CA GLY A 97 18.53 4.65 -31.53
C GLY A 97 18.11 3.52 -30.58
N GLN A 98 17.55 2.43 -31.11
CA GLN A 98 17.21 1.24 -30.33
C GLN A 98 18.47 0.56 -29.80
N GLN A 99 19.52 0.42 -30.62
CA GLN A 99 20.81 -0.12 -30.18
C GLN A 99 21.45 0.75 -29.09
N LEU A 100 21.41 2.08 -29.26
CA LEU A 100 21.89 3.01 -28.23
C LEU A 100 21.09 2.87 -26.93
N LEU A 101 19.77 2.81 -27.01
CA LEU A 101 18.93 2.65 -25.83
C LEU A 101 19.24 1.33 -25.10
N ALA A 102 19.45 0.24 -25.83
CA ALA A 102 19.81 -1.05 -25.26
C ALA A 102 21.16 -1.00 -24.52
N ASP A 103 22.18 -0.32 -25.06
CA ASP A 103 23.47 -0.10 -24.37
C ASP A 103 23.29 0.73 -23.08
N LEU A 104 22.49 1.79 -23.13
CA LEU A 104 22.18 2.61 -21.97
C LEU A 104 21.39 1.84 -20.89
N GLN A 105 20.47 0.98 -21.31
CA GLN A 105 19.73 0.06 -20.44
C GLN A 105 20.66 -0.91 -19.73
N TYR A 106 21.53 -1.57 -20.50
CA TYR A 106 22.51 -2.50 -19.95
C TYR A 106 23.42 -1.83 -18.92
N LYS A 107 23.95 -0.64 -19.21
CA LYS A 107 24.79 0.10 -18.26
C LYS A 107 24.03 0.57 -17.02
N SER A 108 22.75 0.92 -17.16
CA SER A 108 21.89 1.24 -16.03
C SER A 108 21.67 0.01 -15.14
N ASP A 109 21.41 -1.15 -15.76
CA ASP A 109 21.21 -2.41 -15.04
C ASP A 109 22.47 -2.84 -14.30
N GLU A 110 23.65 -2.70 -14.91
CA GLU A 110 24.95 -2.94 -14.25
C GLU A 110 25.18 -1.99 -13.06
N GLN A 111 24.86 -0.70 -13.21
CA GLN A 111 24.97 0.27 -12.11
C GLN A 111 24.07 -0.12 -10.93
N ILE A 112 22.79 -0.43 -11.19
CA ILE A 112 21.85 -0.83 -10.15
C ILE A 112 22.27 -2.17 -9.52
N SER A 113 22.70 -3.13 -10.34
CA SER A 113 23.24 -4.42 -9.87
C SER A 113 24.42 -4.21 -8.94
N GLY A 114 25.35 -3.32 -9.28
CA GLY A 114 26.48 -2.94 -8.42
C GLY A 114 26.07 -2.31 -7.08
N LEU A 115 24.96 -1.55 -7.04
CA LEU A 115 24.41 -0.98 -5.81
C LEU A 115 23.79 -2.04 -4.90
N ILE A 116 23.14 -3.06 -5.47
CA ILE A 116 22.40 -4.07 -4.70
C ILE A 116 23.16 -5.38 -4.49
N GLN A 117 24.29 -5.62 -5.17
CA GLN A 117 25.03 -6.90 -5.14
C GLN A 117 25.38 -7.45 -3.75
N LYS A 118 25.44 -6.59 -2.73
CA LYS A 118 25.78 -6.97 -1.33
C LYS A 118 24.55 -7.24 -0.48
N LEU A 119 23.36 -6.94 -0.98
CA LEU A 119 22.11 -7.10 -0.26
C LEU A 119 21.65 -8.56 -0.33
N LYS A 120 21.08 -9.04 0.78
CA LYS A 120 20.34 -10.30 0.81
C LYS A 120 18.96 -10.12 0.17
N PRO A 121 18.29 -11.20 -0.25
CA PRO A 121 16.94 -11.11 -0.81
C PRO A 121 15.94 -10.34 0.06
N GLU A 122 16.01 -10.47 1.38
CA GLU A 122 15.15 -9.72 2.30
C GLU A 122 15.48 -8.22 2.33
N GLU A 123 16.76 -7.86 2.19
CA GLU A 123 17.23 -6.48 2.16
C GLU A 123 16.89 -5.79 0.84
N GLU A 124 17.01 -6.50 -0.29
CA GLU A 124 16.53 -6.03 -1.60
C GLU A 124 15.04 -5.75 -1.56
N ASN A 125 14.25 -6.69 -1.06
CA ASN A 125 12.82 -6.50 -0.87
C ASN A 125 12.55 -5.29 0.02
N MET A 126 13.24 -5.15 1.16
CA MET A 126 13.08 -3.99 2.03
C MET A 126 13.38 -2.67 1.31
N LEU A 127 14.42 -2.62 0.48
CA LEU A 127 14.78 -1.43 -0.31
C LEU A 127 13.69 -1.09 -1.33
N VAL A 128 13.26 -2.06 -2.13
CA VAL A 128 12.21 -1.87 -3.14
C VAL A 128 10.89 -1.41 -2.50
N HIS A 129 10.47 -2.02 -1.40
CA HIS A 129 9.28 -1.58 -0.66
C HIS A 129 9.44 -0.14 -0.13
N SER A 130 10.64 0.22 0.34
CA SER A 130 10.92 1.58 0.83
C SER A 130 10.85 2.60 -0.29
N MET A 131 11.40 2.31 -1.47
CA MET A 131 11.29 3.15 -2.66
C MET A 131 9.82 3.31 -3.10
N GLY A 132 9.05 2.22 -3.14
CA GLY A 132 7.62 2.28 -3.45
C GLY A 132 6.82 3.12 -2.44
N ASN A 133 7.23 3.17 -1.16
CA ASN A 133 6.64 4.08 -0.17
C ASN A 133 7.01 5.54 -0.46
N ILE A 134 8.27 5.82 -0.80
CA ILE A 134 8.74 7.17 -1.13
C ILE A 134 7.96 7.69 -2.35
N GLU A 135 7.89 6.90 -3.43
CA GLU A 135 7.16 7.27 -4.64
C GLU A 135 5.69 7.57 -4.35
N ARG A 136 5.01 6.68 -3.61
CA ARG A 136 3.59 6.85 -3.27
C ARG A 136 3.34 8.07 -2.40
N LEU A 137 4.15 8.29 -1.36
CA LEU A 137 3.95 9.37 -0.40
C LEU A 137 4.32 10.74 -0.98
N LEU A 138 5.17 10.78 -2.01
CA LEU A 138 5.59 12.01 -2.69
C LEU A 138 4.89 12.22 -4.04
N SER A 139 4.01 11.32 -4.47
CA SER A 139 3.30 11.46 -5.74
C SER A 139 2.34 12.65 -5.68
N ALA A 140 2.20 13.38 -6.80
CA ALA A 140 1.34 14.56 -6.88
C ALA A 140 -0.15 14.22 -6.64
N ASP A 141 -0.54 12.97 -6.91
CA ASP A 141 -1.89 12.44 -6.73
C ASP A 141 -2.09 11.70 -5.40
N TYR A 142 -1.13 11.77 -4.47
CA TYR A 142 -1.23 11.09 -3.19
C TYR A 142 -2.53 11.43 -2.47
N ASN A 143 -3.26 10.39 -2.10
CA ASN A 143 -4.43 10.48 -1.25
C ASN A 143 -4.67 9.12 -0.55
N ASP A 144 -5.48 9.12 0.50
CA ASP A 144 -5.77 7.92 1.29
C ASP A 144 -6.33 6.77 0.43
N LYS A 145 -7.06 7.06 -0.66
CA LYS A 145 -7.58 6.02 -1.57
C LYS A 145 -6.46 5.37 -2.38
N GLY A 146 -5.43 6.12 -2.77
CA GLY A 146 -4.22 5.59 -3.41
C GLY A 146 -3.49 4.60 -2.51
N LEU A 147 -3.40 4.92 -1.20
CA LEU A 147 -2.83 4.01 -0.21
C LEU A 147 -3.64 2.72 -0.07
N ALA A 148 -4.98 2.80 -0.08
CA ALA A 148 -5.83 1.61 -0.03
C ALA A 148 -5.65 0.67 -1.22
N LYS A 149 -5.34 1.17 -2.42
CA LYS A 149 -5.09 0.32 -3.60
C LYS A 149 -3.86 -0.58 -3.47
N ALA A 150 -2.90 -0.19 -2.63
CA ALA A 150 -1.70 -0.96 -2.36
C ALA A 150 -1.89 -2.03 -1.27
N VAL A 151 -3.07 -2.07 -0.64
CA VAL A 151 -3.41 -3.09 0.36
C VAL A 151 -3.93 -4.34 -0.35
N THR A 152 -3.34 -5.48 -0.03
CA THR A 152 -3.84 -6.79 -0.47
C THR A 152 -4.67 -7.42 0.64
N PHE A 153 -5.55 -8.35 0.26
CA PHE A 153 -6.41 -9.06 1.19
C PHE A 153 -6.20 -10.57 1.04
N ARG A 154 -6.18 -11.27 2.17
CA ARG A 154 -6.12 -12.75 2.19
C ARG A 154 -7.05 -13.33 3.24
N GLU A 155 -7.44 -14.57 3.00
CA GLU A 155 -8.15 -15.40 3.96
C GLU A 155 -7.18 -16.33 4.70
N GLY A 156 -7.46 -16.60 5.96
CA GLY A 156 -6.73 -17.56 6.78
C GLY A 156 -5.49 -16.98 7.45
N LEU A 157 -4.96 -17.73 8.42
CA LEU A 157 -3.78 -17.37 9.20
C LEU A 157 -2.52 -18.07 8.67
N LYS A 158 -1.39 -17.39 8.78
CA LYS A 158 -0.04 -17.91 8.60
C LYS A 158 0.66 -17.98 9.96
N PRO A 159 1.66 -18.87 10.13
CA PRO A 159 2.53 -18.82 11.31
C PRO A 159 3.08 -17.40 11.54
N GLY A 160 2.97 -16.91 12.77
CA GLY A 160 3.36 -15.56 13.17
C GLY A 160 2.22 -14.52 13.17
N ASP A 161 1.12 -14.73 12.44
CA ASP A 161 0.02 -13.77 12.35
C ASP A 161 -0.63 -13.48 13.70
N ILE A 162 -0.90 -14.52 14.48
CA ILE A 162 -1.59 -14.41 15.77
C ILE A 162 -0.80 -13.52 16.72
N GLY A 163 0.52 -13.78 16.84
CA GLY A 163 1.40 -12.95 17.65
C GLY A 163 1.42 -11.49 17.16
N TYR A 164 1.41 -11.28 15.85
CA TYR A 164 1.38 -9.92 15.30
C TYR A 164 0.03 -9.22 15.53
N ILE A 165 -1.09 -9.92 15.41
CA ILE A 165 -2.42 -9.36 15.67
C ILE A 165 -2.58 -9.02 17.15
N ILE A 166 -2.08 -9.86 18.07
CA ILE A 166 -2.02 -9.57 19.51
C ILE A 166 -1.21 -8.28 19.74
N HIS A 167 -0.02 -8.19 19.16
CA HIS A 167 0.83 -7.00 19.25
C HIS A 167 0.11 -5.74 18.74
N LEU A 168 -0.58 -5.81 17.59
CA LEU A 168 -1.33 -4.69 17.03
C LEU A 168 -2.45 -4.23 17.96
N HIS A 169 -3.24 -5.16 18.52
CA HIS A 169 -4.29 -4.82 19.47
C HIS A 169 -3.73 -4.22 20.75
N GLY A 170 -2.72 -4.84 21.35
CA GLY A 170 -2.09 -4.34 22.57
C GLY A 170 -1.56 -2.92 22.41
N ASN A 171 -0.75 -2.67 21.37
CA ASN A 171 -0.15 -1.37 21.11
C ASN A 171 -1.20 -0.30 20.78
N LEU A 172 -2.11 -0.58 19.85
CA LEU A 172 -3.08 0.42 19.40
C LEU A 172 -4.08 0.79 20.50
N TYR A 173 -4.59 -0.18 21.25
CA TYR A 173 -5.57 0.10 22.30
C TYR A 173 -4.93 0.72 23.55
N ALA A 174 -3.66 0.41 23.85
CA ALA A 174 -2.92 1.15 24.86
C ALA A 174 -2.79 2.63 24.48
N LYS A 175 -2.43 2.92 23.22
CA LYS A 175 -2.24 4.28 22.72
C LYS A 175 -3.54 5.07 22.60
N GLU A 176 -4.62 4.44 22.14
CA GLU A 176 -5.87 5.12 21.77
C GLU A 176 -6.92 5.10 22.88
N SER A 177 -6.89 4.10 23.76
CA SER A 177 -7.89 3.90 24.81
C SER A 177 -7.28 3.79 26.21
N GLY A 178 -5.96 3.88 26.35
CA GLY A 178 -5.28 3.81 27.65
C GLY A 178 -5.30 2.43 28.30
N TYR A 179 -5.59 1.37 27.53
CA TYR A 179 -5.67 0.02 28.07
C TYR A 179 -4.30 -0.47 28.53
N SER A 180 -4.25 -1.11 29.70
CA SER A 180 -3.02 -1.72 30.23
C SER A 180 -2.65 -3.02 29.51
N LEU A 181 -1.47 -3.57 29.85
CA LEU A 181 -1.00 -4.88 29.42
C LEU A 181 -2.01 -6.02 29.64
N ARG A 182 -2.94 -5.86 30.60
CA ARG A 182 -4.02 -6.84 30.83
C ARG A 182 -4.94 -7.02 29.62
N PHE A 183 -5.12 -5.98 28.78
CA PHE A 183 -5.88 -6.12 27.53
C PHE A 183 -5.14 -7.01 26.53
N GLU A 184 -3.83 -6.83 26.38
CA GLU A 184 -3.02 -7.70 25.52
C GLU A 184 -3.10 -9.16 25.99
N GLY A 185 -3.04 -9.40 27.32
CA GLY A 185 -3.27 -10.71 27.91
C GLY A 185 -4.68 -11.28 27.62
N TYR A 186 -5.71 -10.45 27.66
CA TYR A 186 -7.07 -10.84 27.24
C TYR A 186 -7.11 -11.24 25.76
N VAL A 187 -6.53 -10.43 24.86
CA VAL A 187 -6.48 -10.75 23.43
C VAL A 187 -5.72 -12.06 23.19
N ALA A 188 -4.57 -12.24 23.85
CA ALA A 188 -3.80 -13.48 23.80
C ALA A 188 -4.63 -14.70 24.25
N LYS A 189 -5.35 -14.59 25.37
CA LYS A 189 -6.26 -15.64 25.84
C LYS A 189 -7.33 -15.96 24.79
N THR A 190 -7.94 -14.96 24.18
CA THR A 190 -8.97 -15.21 23.15
C THR A 190 -8.45 -15.94 21.93
N PHE A 191 -7.19 -15.71 21.55
CA PHE A 191 -6.55 -16.46 20.46
C PHE A 191 -6.15 -17.86 20.88
N TYR A 192 -5.68 -18.07 22.12
CA TYR A 192 -5.44 -19.40 22.67
C TYR A 192 -6.72 -20.25 22.60
N ASP A 193 -7.83 -19.74 23.16
CA ASP A 193 -9.11 -20.44 23.16
C ASP A 193 -9.61 -20.74 21.73
N PHE A 194 -9.34 -19.84 20.79
CA PHE A 194 -9.69 -20.02 19.38
C PHE A 194 -8.86 -21.11 18.70
N ILE A 195 -7.55 -21.15 18.88
CA ILE A 195 -6.68 -22.14 18.22
C ILE A 195 -7.05 -23.55 18.64
N GLU A 196 -7.37 -23.76 19.92
CA GLU A 196 -7.79 -25.05 20.47
C GLU A 196 -9.07 -25.60 19.80
N HIS A 197 -9.94 -24.72 19.29
CA HIS A 197 -11.24 -25.07 18.74
C HIS A 197 -11.41 -24.66 17.27
N TYR A 198 -10.33 -24.24 16.61
CA TYR A 198 -10.41 -23.63 15.29
C TYR A 198 -10.93 -24.62 14.26
N ASN A 199 -12.04 -24.26 13.61
CA ASN A 199 -12.60 -25.05 12.54
C ASN A 199 -12.64 -24.24 11.23
N PRO A 200 -11.73 -24.48 10.27
CA PRO A 200 -11.67 -23.70 9.02
C PRO A 200 -12.92 -23.85 8.14
N THR A 201 -13.80 -24.82 8.43
CA THR A 201 -15.11 -24.94 7.79
C THR A 201 -16.06 -23.84 8.24
N TYR A 202 -16.01 -23.36 9.48
CA TYR A 202 -16.97 -22.40 10.04
C TYR A 202 -16.35 -21.08 10.49
N ASP A 203 -15.07 -21.12 10.85
CA ASP A 203 -14.33 -19.98 11.35
C ASP A 203 -13.48 -19.39 10.23
N LYS A 204 -13.67 -18.10 9.98
CA LYS A 204 -12.96 -17.36 8.95
C LYS A 204 -12.32 -16.12 9.51
N ILE A 205 -11.15 -15.82 9.00
CA ILE A 205 -10.39 -14.61 9.31
C ILE A 205 -9.84 -14.04 8.01
N TRP A 206 -10.04 -12.75 7.84
CA TRP A 206 -9.54 -11.99 6.71
C TRP A 206 -8.51 -10.99 7.20
N ILE A 207 -7.40 -10.92 6.48
CA ILE A 207 -6.25 -10.09 6.80
C ILE A 207 -6.06 -9.10 5.64
N ALA A 208 -5.87 -7.83 5.99
CA ALA A 208 -5.42 -6.79 5.08
C ALA A 208 -3.91 -6.59 5.29
N GLU A 209 -3.13 -6.65 4.20
CA GLU A 209 -1.67 -6.57 4.22
C GLU A 209 -1.17 -5.38 3.39
N TYR A 210 -0.15 -4.71 3.91
CA TYR A 210 0.59 -3.67 3.20
C TYR A 210 2.07 -3.82 3.48
N ASN A 211 2.90 -3.95 2.43
CA ASN A 211 4.34 -4.23 2.54
C ASN A 211 4.63 -5.39 3.50
N GLN A 212 3.92 -6.51 3.30
CA GLN A 212 4.05 -7.74 4.11
C GLN A 212 3.72 -7.57 5.60
N LYS A 213 3.13 -6.44 5.99
CA LYS A 213 2.66 -6.20 7.36
C LYS A 213 1.15 -6.25 7.41
N ILE A 214 0.61 -6.87 8.45
CA ILE A 214 -0.81 -6.82 8.77
C ILE A 214 -1.19 -5.39 9.13
N VAL A 215 -2.14 -4.84 8.39
CA VAL A 215 -2.67 -3.49 8.60
C VAL A 215 -4.16 -3.48 8.92
N GLY A 216 -4.81 -4.64 8.87
CA GLY A 216 -6.16 -4.82 9.38
C GLY A 216 -6.53 -6.29 9.43
N CYS A 217 -7.52 -6.62 10.24
CA CYS A 217 -8.06 -7.96 10.32
C CYS A 217 -9.52 -7.93 10.78
N VAL A 218 -10.25 -8.99 10.46
CA VAL A 218 -11.57 -9.30 11.03
C VAL A 218 -11.78 -10.80 10.98
N ALA A 219 -12.48 -11.35 11.98
CA ALA A 219 -12.87 -12.75 11.99
C ALA A 219 -14.36 -12.93 12.22
N ILE A 220 -14.91 -14.01 11.69
CA ILE A 220 -16.19 -14.60 12.09
C ILE A 220 -15.88 -15.97 12.69
N ILE A 221 -16.22 -16.15 13.96
CA ILE A 221 -16.12 -17.43 14.67
C ILE A 221 -17.53 -17.97 14.88
N GLN A 222 -17.76 -19.25 14.63
CA GLN A 222 -19.08 -19.83 14.87
C GLN A 222 -19.35 -19.88 16.37
N HIS A 223 -20.45 -19.26 16.81
CA HIS A 223 -20.91 -19.38 18.19
C HIS A 223 -21.87 -20.56 18.34
N ASN A 224 -22.79 -20.71 17.40
CA ASN A 224 -23.66 -21.88 17.27
C ASN A 224 -24.13 -22.05 15.81
N LYS A 225 -25.02 -23.02 15.54
CA LYS A 225 -25.49 -23.32 14.17
C LYS A 225 -26.15 -22.13 13.45
N ASN A 226 -26.72 -21.18 14.20
CA ASN A 226 -27.49 -20.07 13.66
C ASN A 226 -26.84 -18.70 13.91
N GLU A 227 -25.68 -18.65 14.58
CA GLU A 227 -25.10 -17.38 15.04
C GLU A 227 -23.58 -17.37 14.91
N GLY A 228 -23.06 -16.32 14.28
CA GLY A 228 -21.63 -16.01 14.23
C GLY A 228 -21.24 -14.94 15.24
N GLN A 229 -19.98 -14.95 15.66
CA GLN A 229 -19.37 -13.88 16.44
C GLN A 229 -18.32 -13.16 15.60
N LEU A 230 -18.45 -11.84 15.44
CA LEU A 230 -17.43 -10.99 14.85
C LEU A 230 -16.34 -10.68 15.87
N ARG A 231 -15.09 -11.01 15.54
CA ARG A 231 -13.93 -10.89 16.42
C ARG A 231 -12.74 -10.19 15.77
N TRP A 232 -11.86 -9.67 16.65
CA TRP A 232 -10.56 -9.06 16.34
C TRP A 232 -10.59 -8.05 15.19
N PHE A 233 -11.65 -7.25 15.12
CA PHE A 233 -11.76 -6.23 14.09
C PHE A 233 -10.80 -5.09 14.38
N LEU A 234 -9.88 -4.85 13.45
CA LEU A 234 -8.89 -3.81 13.58
C LEU A 234 -8.53 -3.24 12.21
N THR A 235 -8.23 -1.94 12.18
CA THR A 235 -7.56 -1.29 11.05
C THR A 235 -6.52 -0.33 11.60
N HIS A 236 -5.28 -0.48 11.15
CA HIS A 236 -4.15 0.33 11.54
C HIS A 236 -4.43 1.81 11.21
N PRO A 237 -4.07 2.78 12.08
CA PRO A 237 -4.46 4.20 11.95
C PRO A 237 -4.15 4.82 10.58
N MET A 238 -2.99 4.47 10.00
CA MET A 238 -2.56 4.94 8.69
C MET A 238 -3.50 4.57 7.53
N PHE A 239 -4.37 3.57 7.68
CA PHE A 239 -5.30 3.10 6.64
C PHE A 239 -6.77 3.37 6.97
N ARG A 240 -7.04 4.14 8.04
CA ARG A 240 -8.40 4.56 8.36
C ARG A 240 -8.85 5.64 7.38
N GLY A 241 -10.14 5.68 7.06
CA GLY A 241 -10.67 6.57 6.02
C GLY A 241 -10.41 6.10 4.57
N ALA A 242 -9.49 5.16 4.37
CA ALA A 242 -9.15 4.60 3.06
C ALA A 242 -10.11 3.48 2.58
N GLY A 243 -11.10 3.10 3.39
CA GLY A 243 -12.09 2.07 3.05
C GLY A 243 -11.71 0.63 3.38
N ILE A 244 -10.49 0.37 3.90
CA ILE A 244 -9.99 -0.97 4.24
C ILE A 244 -10.85 -1.66 5.31
N GLY A 245 -11.13 -0.97 6.42
CA GLY A 245 -11.98 -1.52 7.48
C GLY A 245 -13.41 -1.82 6.99
N SER A 246 -13.97 -0.96 6.13
CA SER A 246 -15.28 -1.19 5.53
C SER A 246 -15.29 -2.38 4.57
N HIS A 247 -14.20 -2.62 3.83
CA HIS A 247 -14.06 -3.81 3.00
C HIS A 247 -14.04 -5.08 3.85
N LEU A 248 -13.14 -5.15 4.84
CA LEU A 248 -13.03 -6.29 5.78
C LEU A 248 -14.39 -6.59 6.44
N PHE A 249 -15.02 -5.56 6.99
CA PHE A 249 -16.30 -5.71 7.68
C PHE A 249 -17.42 -6.22 6.76
N LYS A 250 -17.52 -5.69 5.54
CA LYS A 250 -18.50 -6.19 4.55
C LYS A 250 -18.23 -7.64 4.17
N THR A 251 -16.97 -8.03 3.97
CA THR A 251 -16.58 -9.40 3.68
C THR A 251 -17.04 -10.35 4.81
N ALA A 252 -16.82 -9.96 6.06
CA ALA A 252 -17.27 -10.73 7.23
C ALA A 252 -18.81 -10.88 7.28
N LEU A 253 -19.56 -9.82 7.00
CA LEU A 253 -21.03 -9.89 6.97
C LEU A 253 -21.56 -10.71 5.79
N ASN A 254 -20.93 -10.63 4.63
CA ASN A 254 -21.30 -11.44 3.47
C ASN A 254 -21.10 -12.93 3.77
N TYR A 255 -19.99 -13.30 4.42
CA TYR A 255 -19.77 -14.67 4.87
C TYR A 255 -20.88 -15.17 5.81
N CYS A 256 -21.33 -14.34 6.76
CA CYS A 256 -22.46 -14.70 7.64
C CYS A 256 -23.75 -14.97 6.83
N LYS A 257 -24.00 -14.16 5.80
CA LYS A 257 -25.16 -14.34 4.90
C LYS A 257 -25.07 -15.63 4.09
N GLU A 258 -23.90 -15.91 3.51
CA GLU A 258 -23.63 -17.15 2.76
C GLU A 258 -23.81 -18.40 3.62
N ARG A 259 -23.43 -18.31 4.90
CA ARG A 259 -23.64 -19.38 5.91
C ARG A 259 -25.06 -19.50 6.43
N LYS A 260 -25.97 -18.61 6.01
CA LYS A 260 -27.37 -18.55 6.47
C LYS A 260 -27.49 -18.42 7.99
N TYR A 261 -26.56 -17.71 8.65
CA TYR A 261 -26.72 -17.40 10.07
C TYR A 261 -27.93 -16.49 10.28
N LYS A 262 -28.74 -16.78 11.30
CA LYS A 262 -29.87 -15.92 11.67
C LYS A 262 -29.39 -14.60 12.28
N SER A 263 -28.26 -14.62 12.99
CA SER A 263 -27.67 -13.42 13.59
C SER A 263 -26.15 -13.44 13.58
N VAL A 264 -25.57 -12.26 13.78
CA VAL A 264 -24.16 -12.08 14.12
C VAL A 264 -24.07 -11.07 15.26
N PHE A 265 -23.19 -11.33 16.23
CA PHE A 265 -22.94 -10.41 17.33
C PHE A 265 -21.47 -10.03 17.46
N LEU A 266 -21.20 -8.97 18.20
CA LEU A 266 -19.86 -8.57 18.61
C LEU A 266 -19.85 -8.04 20.04
N MET A 267 -18.68 -8.12 20.67
CA MET A 267 -18.39 -7.48 21.95
C MET A 267 -17.42 -6.32 21.69
N THR A 268 -17.68 -5.17 22.28
CA THR A 268 -16.80 -3.98 22.21
C THR A 268 -16.89 -3.19 23.51
N THR A 269 -16.24 -2.04 23.62
CA THR A 269 -16.49 -1.10 24.71
C THR A 269 -16.97 0.24 24.21
N ASN A 270 -17.59 1.02 25.09
CA ASN A 270 -18.01 2.38 24.81
C ASN A 270 -16.85 3.32 24.39
N MET A 271 -15.59 2.92 24.62
CA MET A 271 -14.40 3.68 24.22
C MET A 271 -14.10 3.56 22.72
N GLN A 272 -14.66 2.58 22.00
CA GLN A 272 -14.42 2.36 20.56
C GLN A 272 -15.44 3.08 19.66
N SER A 273 -15.63 4.38 19.88
CA SER A 273 -16.68 5.20 19.23
C SER A 273 -16.71 5.12 17.69
N ILE A 274 -15.55 5.06 17.03
CA ILE A 274 -15.44 4.94 15.56
C ILE A 274 -16.02 3.61 15.07
N ALA A 275 -15.67 2.51 15.73
CA ALA A 275 -16.16 1.17 15.37
C ALA A 275 -17.65 1.04 15.69
N VAL A 276 -18.08 1.53 16.86
CA VAL A 276 -19.51 1.57 17.27
C VAL A 276 -20.37 2.28 16.23
N ASN A 277 -19.93 3.43 15.72
CA ASN A 277 -20.64 4.15 14.67
C ASN A 277 -20.72 3.35 13.36
N MET A 278 -19.68 2.58 13.02
CA MET A 278 -19.69 1.68 11.87
C MET A 278 -20.71 0.55 12.05
N TYR A 279 -20.76 -0.07 13.23
CA TYR A 279 -21.70 -1.14 13.54
C TYR A 279 -23.15 -0.67 13.48
N LYS A 280 -23.45 0.47 14.13
CA LYS A 280 -24.79 1.07 14.10
C LYS A 280 -25.26 1.38 12.68
N LYS A 281 -24.37 1.94 11.82
CA LYS A 281 -24.68 2.19 10.40
C LYS A 281 -24.94 0.92 9.60
N ALA A 282 -24.37 -0.21 10.02
CA ALA A 282 -24.61 -1.51 9.41
C ALA A 282 -25.87 -2.22 9.94
N GLY A 283 -26.60 -1.61 10.88
CA GLY A 283 -27.83 -2.14 11.45
C GLY A 283 -27.65 -2.93 12.74
N PHE A 284 -26.46 -2.96 13.33
CA PHE A 284 -26.26 -3.57 14.65
C PHE A 284 -26.97 -2.74 15.73
N ALA A 285 -27.73 -3.40 16.59
CA ALA A 285 -28.39 -2.81 17.74
C ALA A 285 -27.64 -3.15 19.04
N LEU A 286 -27.55 -2.19 19.96
CA LEU A 286 -27.02 -2.42 21.31
C LEU A 286 -28.04 -3.27 22.08
N THR A 287 -27.62 -4.44 22.58
CA THR A 287 -28.49 -5.39 23.29
C THR A 287 -28.09 -5.61 24.75
N SER A 288 -26.83 -5.30 25.10
CA SER A 288 -26.34 -5.34 26.47
C SER A 288 -25.24 -4.28 26.66
N SER A 289 -25.23 -3.62 27.81
CA SER A 289 -24.19 -2.70 28.24
C SER A 289 -23.96 -2.89 29.72
N VAL A 290 -22.78 -3.38 30.09
CA VAL A 290 -22.42 -3.72 31.47
C VAL A 290 -21.25 -2.86 31.88
N GLU A 291 -21.39 -2.16 33.01
CA GLU A 291 -20.30 -1.42 33.60
C GLU A 291 -19.25 -2.37 34.16
N SER A 292 -17.99 -2.16 33.75
CA SER A 292 -16.88 -3.04 34.11
C SER A 292 -15.63 -2.22 34.42
N ASN A 293 -14.86 -2.71 35.40
CA ASN A 293 -13.50 -2.21 35.63
C ASN A 293 -12.51 -3.18 34.97
N LEU A 294 -12.16 -2.89 33.71
CA LEU A 294 -11.30 -3.74 32.90
C LEU A 294 -10.04 -3.01 32.48
N TRP A 295 -8.96 -3.77 32.40
CA TRP A 295 -7.68 -3.33 31.84
C TRP A 295 -7.11 -2.03 32.44
N GLY A 296 -7.47 -1.72 33.69
CA GLY A 296 -6.99 -0.56 34.43
C GLY A 296 -7.86 0.68 34.31
N ILE A 297 -9.04 0.59 33.69
CA ILE A 297 -9.98 1.70 33.57
C ILE A 297 -11.43 1.24 33.81
N GLN A 298 -12.29 2.19 34.17
CA GLN A 298 -13.74 2.02 34.22
C GLN A 298 -14.31 2.26 32.81
N LEU A 299 -15.07 1.29 32.29
CA LEU A 299 -15.64 1.33 30.95
C LEU A 299 -16.97 0.55 30.92
N TYR A 300 -17.67 0.58 29.79
CA TYR A 300 -18.83 -0.29 29.56
C TYR A 300 -18.47 -1.33 28.51
N GLU A 301 -18.67 -2.61 28.84
CA GLU A 301 -18.66 -3.70 27.87
C GLU A 301 -20.02 -3.76 27.17
N GLU A 302 -20.00 -3.62 25.85
CA GLU A 302 -21.21 -3.53 25.05
C GLU A 302 -21.32 -4.73 24.09
N ARG A 303 -22.50 -5.34 24.07
CA ARG A 303 -22.89 -6.33 23.06
C ARG A 303 -23.76 -5.67 22.00
N TYR A 304 -23.39 -5.89 20.75
CA TYR A 304 -24.18 -5.48 19.60
C TYR A 304 -24.60 -6.69 18.78
N ASP A 305 -25.86 -6.75 18.37
CA ASP A 305 -26.45 -7.83 17.57
C ASP A 305 -27.01 -7.30 16.25
N LEU A 306 -26.83 -8.08 15.19
CA LEU A 306 -27.46 -7.89 13.89
C LEU A 306 -28.19 -9.18 13.50
N THR A 307 -29.49 -9.06 13.21
CA THR A 307 -30.31 -10.15 12.68
C THR A 307 -30.40 -10.04 11.17
N PHE A 308 -30.27 -11.16 10.47
CA PHE A 308 -30.42 -11.23 9.02
C PHE A 308 -31.87 -11.60 8.65
N SER A 309 -32.44 -10.87 7.69
CA SER A 309 -33.70 -11.22 7.04
C SER A 309 -33.37 -11.83 5.67
N TYR A 310 -33.87 -13.03 5.41
CA TYR A 310 -33.68 -13.77 4.16
C TYR A 310 -34.98 -13.86 3.37
#